data_AF-A0A8J7UHK5-F1
#
_entry.id   AF-A0A8J7UHK5-F1
#
_cell.length_a   1.000
_cell.length_b   1.000
_cell.length_c   1.000
_cell.angle_alpha   90.00
_cell.angle_beta   90.00
_cell.angle_gamma   90.00
#
_symmetry.space_group_name_H-M   'P 1'
#
loop_
_entity.id
_entity.type
_entity.pdbx_description
1 polymer ?
#
loop_
_entity_poly.entity_id
_entity_poly.type
_entity_poly.pdbx_seq_one_letter_code
_entity_poly.pdbx_strand_id
1 'polypeptide(L)' 'MNSIALSTRNISDVVEQYLLSRRSKLAPISTADATRAIRMVLTQGHVSDQEIEDVVVTAAMMRGLAIHLDRPKAA' A
#
# COMPACT_ATOMS: atom_id res chain seq x y z
N MET A 1 33.30 4.71 -4.53
CA MET A 1 32.23 4.54 -3.52
C MET A 1 30.94 4.23 -4.27
N ASN A 2 30.48 2.98 -4.26
CA ASN A 2 29.21 2.62 -4.89
C ASN A 2 28.09 3.31 -4.11
N SER A 3 27.56 4.40 -4.66
CA SER A 3 26.30 4.96 -4.22
C SER A 3 25.26 3.87 -4.45
N ILE A 4 24.80 3.22 -3.39
CA ILE A 4 23.57 2.44 -3.43
C ILE A 4 22.51 3.50 -3.73
N ALA A 5 22.19 3.69 -5.01
CA ALA A 5 20.99 4.39 -5.39
C ALA A 5 19.86 3.60 -4.73
N LEU A 6 19.39 4.07 -3.58
CA LEU A 6 18.12 3.65 -3.02
C LEU A 6 17.12 4.01 -4.11
N SER A 7 16.86 3.05 -4.99
CA SER A 7 15.96 3.18 -6.11
C SER A 7 14.71 3.85 -5.58
N THR A 8 14.25 4.91 -6.24
CA THR A 8 12.93 5.50 -6.02
C THR A 8 11.93 4.35 -5.93
N ARG A 9 11.58 3.94 -4.70
CA ARG A 9 10.77 2.74 -4.49
C ARG A 9 9.44 3.01 -5.16
N ASN A 10 9.11 2.21 -6.16
CA ASN A 10 7.83 2.33 -6.82
C ASN A 10 6.75 2.01 -5.79
N ILE A 11 5.66 2.79 -5.78
CA ILE A 11 4.52 2.57 -4.88
C ILE A 11 4.03 1.12 -4.92
N SER A 12 4.02 0.50 -6.10
CA SER A 12 3.63 -0.90 -6.28
C SER A 12 4.49 -1.86 -5.47
N ASP A 13 5.81 -1.64 -5.41
CA ASP A 13 6.74 -2.51 -4.67
C ASP A 13 6.51 -2.37 -3.16
N VAL A 14 6.28 -1.15 -2.69
CA VAL A 14 6.01 -0.87 -1.26
C VAL A 14 4.67 -1.48 -0.84
N VAL A 15 3.64 -1.32 -1.67
CA VAL A 15 2.33 -1.94 -1.46
C VAL A 15 2.45 -3.46 -1.44
N GLU A 16 3.17 -4.04 -2.39
CA GLU A 16 3.36 -5.49 -2.44
C GLU A 16 4.04 -6.02 -1.18
N GLN A 17 5.12 -5.39 -0.73
CA GLN A 17 5.79 -5.76 0.51
C GLN A 17 4.88 -5.63 1.73
N TYR A 18 4.08 -4.55 1.78
CA TYR A 18 3.09 -4.38 2.84
C TYR A 18 2.08 -5.53 2.85
N LEU A 19 1.50 -5.88 1.70
CA LEU A 19 0.51 -6.96 1.59
C LEU A 19 1.10 -8.33 1.94
N LEU A 20 2.33 -8.62 1.50
CA LEU A 20 3.03 -9.86 1.85
C LEU A 20 3.26 -9.96 3.36
N SER A 21 3.61 -8.86 4.03
CA SER A 21 3.76 -8.82 5.50
C SER A 21 2.44 -9.04 6.26
N ARG A 22 1.30 -8.77 5.62
CA ARG A 22 -0.05 -8.91 6.19
C ARG A 22 -0.71 -10.23 5.86
N ARG A 23 -0.26 -10.97 4.83
CA ARG A 23 -0.84 -12.26 4.39
C ARG A 23 -0.95 -13.31 5.50
N SER A 24 -0.06 -13.31 6.48
CA SER A 24 -0.10 -14.25 7.62
C SER A 24 -1.11 -13.86 8.71
N LYS A 25 -1.68 -12.65 8.65
CA LYS A 25 -2.65 -12.15 9.61
C LYS A 25 -4.05 -12.41 9.04
N LEU A 26 -4.85 -13.22 9.72
CA LEU A 26 -6.22 -13.57 9.32
C LEU A 26 -7.21 -12.38 9.32
N ALA A 27 -6.74 -11.18 9.66
CA ALA A 27 -7.54 -9.97 9.70
C ALA A 27 -7.59 -9.30 8.33
N PRO A 28 -8.75 -8.73 7.92
CA PRO A 28 -8.84 -7.88 6.73
C PRO A 28 -7.86 -6.71 6.79
N ILE A 29 -7.40 -6.29 5.61
CA ILE A 29 -6.53 -5.12 5.46
C ILE A 29 -7.41 -3.86 5.41
N SER A 30 -7.30 -3.00 6.41
CA SER A 30 -7.85 -1.64 6.38
C SER A 30 -7.10 -0.79 5.35
N THR A 31 -7.82 -0.11 4.46
CA THR A 31 -7.22 0.83 3.50
C THR A 31 -6.63 2.04 4.19
N ALA A 32 -7.23 2.54 5.27
CA ALA A 32 -6.68 3.64 6.06
C ALA A 32 -5.33 3.27 6.71
N ASP A 33 -5.23 2.09 7.32
CA ASP A 33 -3.99 1.64 7.95
C ASP A 33 -2.91 1.30 6.91
N ALA A 34 -3.30 0.70 5.77
CA ALA A 34 -2.39 0.44 4.66
C ALA A 34 -1.81 1.74 4.11
N THR A 35 -2.67 2.73 3.81
CA THR A 35 -2.25 4.03 3.30
C THR A 35 -1.32 4.74 4.27
N ARG A 36 -1.62 4.73 5.59
CA ARG A 36 -0.74 5.29 6.62
C ARG A 36 0.63 4.60 6.63
N ALA A 37 0.65 3.27 6.62
CA ALA A 37 1.90 2.49 6.64
C ALA A 37 2.76 2.74 5.39
N ILE A 38 2.14 2.78 4.21
CA ILE A 38 2.81 3.04 2.94
C ILE A 38 3.36 4.47 2.90
N ARG A 39 2.59 5.46 3.39
CA ARG A 39 3.00 6.86 3.48
C ARG A 39 4.21 7.06 4.39
N MET A 40 4.34 6.27 5.46
CA MET A 40 5.52 6.32 6.33
C MET A 40 6.80 5.86 5.62
N VAL A 41 6.68 5.01 4.60
CA VAL A 41 7.83 4.48 3.84
C VAL A 41 8.10 5.32 2.58
N LEU A 42 7.05 5.81 1.93
CA LEU A 42 7.13 6.74 0.79
C LEU A 42 7.26 8.18 1.30
N THR A 43 8.43 8.50 1.86
CA THR A 43 8.75 9.83 2.39
C THR A 43 8.91 10.91 1.33
N GLN A 44 8.98 10.53 0.04
CA GLN A 44 9.21 11.42 -1.09
C GLN A 44 8.30 11.01 -2.26
N GLY A 45 7.26 11.78 -2.55
CA GLY A 45 6.41 11.56 -3.72
C GLY A 45 5.13 12.38 -3.71
N HIS A 46 4.71 12.85 -4.89
CA HIS A 46 3.44 13.57 -5.11
C HIS A 46 2.21 12.66 -5.14
N VAL A 47 2.33 11.41 -4.66
CA VAL A 47 1.24 10.44 -4.74
C VAL A 47 0.17 10.78 -3.70
N SER A 48 -1.07 10.94 -4.12
CA SER A 48 -2.20 11.20 -3.23
C SER A 48 -2.54 9.97 -2.38
N ASP A 49 -3.23 10.18 -1.25
CA ASP A 49 -3.73 9.06 -0.44
C ASP A 49 -4.71 8.18 -1.23
N GLN A 50 -5.46 8.79 -2.17
CA GLN A 50 -6.40 8.07 -3.03
C GLN A 50 -5.68 7.12 -3.98
N GLU A 51 -4.60 7.56 -4.61
CA GLU A 51 -3.79 6.70 -5.47
C GLU A 51 -3.15 5.55 -4.69
N ILE A 52 -2.72 5.78 -3.44
CA ILE A 52 -2.23 4.70 -2.57
C ILE A 52 -3.34 3.71 -2.28
N GLU A 53 -4.53 4.19 -1.91
CA GLU A 53 -5.68 3.34 -1.64
C GLU A 53 -6.07 2.50 -2.86
N ASP A 54 -6.17 3.10 -4.05
CA ASP A 54 -6.53 2.40 -5.29
C ASP A 54 -5.53 1.30 -5.65
N VAL A 55 -4.22 1.56 -5.46
CA VAL A 55 -3.16 0.55 -5.68
C VAL A 55 -3.23 -0.56 -4.64
N VAL A 56 -3.45 -0.23 -3.36
CA VAL A 56 -3.65 -1.24 -2.29
C VAL A 56 -4.85 -2.13 -2.60
N VAL A 57 -5.98 -1.53 -2.96
CA VAL A 57 -7.22 -2.25 -3.25
C VAL A 57 -7.02 -3.20 -4.42
N THR A 58 -6.49 -2.69 -5.53
CA THR A 58 -6.20 -3.48 -6.73
C THR A 58 -5.23 -4.63 -6.43
N ALA A 59 -4.13 -4.34 -5.74
CA ALA A 59 -3.10 -5.32 -5.42
C ALA A 59 -3.57 -6.42 -4.46
N ALA A 60 -4.46 -6.09 -3.52
CA ALA A 60 -5.05 -7.03 -2.59
C ALA A 60 -6.16 -7.88 -3.25
N MET A 61 -6.98 -7.29 -4.13
CA MET A 61 -7.96 -8.03 -4.95
C MET A 61 -7.28 -9.08 -5.84
N MET A 62 -6.21 -8.70 -6.54
CA MET A 62 -5.43 -9.64 -7.36
C MET A 62 -4.84 -10.83 -6.57
N ARG A 63 -4.66 -10.67 -5.26
CA ARG A 63 -4.09 -11.69 -4.36
C ARG A 63 -5.14 -12.44 -3.54
N GLY A 64 -6.42 -12.13 -3.72
CA GLY A 64 -7.51 -12.72 -2.94
C GLY A 64 -7.44 -12.39 -1.44
N LEU A 65 -6.86 -11.24 -1.08
CA LEU A 65 -6.79 -10.79 0.30
C LEU A 65 -8.08 -10.07 0.69
N ALA A 66 -8.56 -10.29 1.91
CA ALA A 66 -9.70 -9.58 2.45
C ALA A 66 -9.32 -8.10 2.74
N ILE A 67 -10.18 -7.18 2.30
CA ILE A 67 -9.96 -5.73 2.43
C ILE A 67 -11.15 -5.12 3.16
N HIS A 68 -10.88 -4.17 4.04
CA HIS A 68 -11.86 -3.28 4.64
C HIS A 68 -11.64 -1.87 4.08
N LEU A 69 -12.63 -1.35 3.36
CA LEU A 69 -12.61 0.02 2.85
C LEU A 69 -13.08 0.95 3.98
N ASP A 70 -12.17 1.71 4.57
CA ASP A 70 -12.49 2.58 5.71
C ASP A 70 -13.24 3.85 5.30
N ARG A 71 -13.13 4.25 4.03
CA ARG A 71 -13.89 5.38 3.49
C ARG A 71 -15.12 4.87 2.73
N PRO A 72 -16.29 5.51 2.89
CA PRO A 72 -17.36 5.34 1.93
C PRO A 72 -16.86 5.86 0.58
N LYS A 73 -16.97 5.04 -0.47
CA LYS A 73 -16.75 5.50 -1.85
C LYS A 73 -17.63 6.73 -2.05
N ALA A 74 -17.02 7.90 -2.25
CA ALA A 74 -17.77 9.10 -2.59
C ALA A 74 -18.59 8.76 -3.83
N ALA A 75 -19.92 8.85 -3.69
CA ALA A 75 -20.89 8.52 -4.73
C ALA A 75 -20.79 9.51 -5.90
#